data_AF-A0A7Z9Y0X0-F1
#
_entry.id   AF-A0A7Z9Y0X0-F1
#
_cell.length_a   1.000
_cell.length_b   1.000
_cell.length_c   1.000
_cell.angle_alpha   90.00
_cell.angle_beta   90.00
_cell.angle_gamma   90.00
#
_symmetry.space_group_name_H-M   'P 1'
#
loop_
_entity.id
_entity.type
_entity.pdbx_description
1 polymer ?
#
loop_
_entity_poly.entity_id
_entity_poly.type
_entity_poly.pdbx_seq_one_letter_code
_entity_poly.pdbx_strand_id
1 'polypeptide(L)'
;RLAAWIAAAQGLAAQGLVLLLTSRWRLPDWPEADLWPLAHASYGDFLRMALEHLPPAALQERERLGRVYHTLHGNGRGLTFFAAAIKGMDSQEEEAFLARLAEAEARTQTDMALARIIGRLPPEAKTLLQRLPACQTPVPVEGIIKLGLDLPRPEALLRRLLAVSLVEQTYSHRWQTNEYQLPPLVAAWLYAQGAPAPAPDLLRTAADYQLYLYRVERQTLTQAMIAHAALRAADEMEQADRLALDRIVEPLSRQGLYETLLEEWLPDICESKDRHIHARALNLTGLQNDYLGNYKIALQFYERSLQIRQEIGDKAGEGRTLNNISQIYDARGDYETALAYLEHSL
;
A
#
# COMPACT_ATOMS: atom_id res chain seq x y z
N ARG A 1 5.98 -9.32 10.29
CA ARG A 1 6.04 -8.16 9.37
C ARG A 1 6.11 -6.83 10.14
N LEU A 2 5.01 -6.27 10.70
CA LEU A 2 5.08 -4.97 11.39
C LEU A 2 6.01 -4.95 12.62
N ALA A 3 5.96 -5.98 13.47
CA ALA A 3 6.82 -6.06 14.67
C ALA A 3 8.32 -6.10 14.35
N ALA A 4 8.71 -6.83 13.31
CA ALA A 4 10.11 -6.92 12.88
C ALA A 4 10.62 -5.57 12.34
N TRP A 5 9.80 -4.86 11.56
CA TRP A 5 10.14 -3.52 11.07
C TRP A 5 10.29 -2.51 12.21
N ILE A 6 9.37 -2.56 13.19
CA ILE A 6 9.44 -1.73 14.39
C ILE A 6 10.73 -2.01 15.17
N ALA A 7 11.08 -3.27 15.38
CA ALA A 7 12.30 -3.66 16.10
C ALA A 7 13.56 -3.17 15.37
N ALA A 8 13.60 -3.32 14.05
CA ALA A 8 14.70 -2.81 13.23
C ALA A 8 14.83 -1.28 13.32
N ALA A 9 13.72 -0.55 13.23
CA ALA A 9 13.71 0.91 13.39
C ALA A 9 14.14 1.35 14.80
N GLN A 10 13.70 0.65 15.84
CA GLN A 10 14.12 0.90 17.22
C GLN A 10 15.63 0.66 17.41
N GLY A 11 16.20 -0.34 16.73
CA GLY A 11 17.65 -0.59 16.73
C GLY A 11 18.48 0.58 16.18
N LEU A 12 17.88 1.43 15.34
CA LEU A 12 18.50 2.62 14.77
C LEU A 12 18.23 3.89 15.58
N ALA A 13 17.46 3.83 16.67
CA ALA A 13 17.16 4.99 17.50
C ALA A 13 18.43 5.63 18.10
N ALA A 14 19.43 4.81 18.44
CA ALA A 14 20.73 5.27 18.91
C ALA A 14 21.52 6.09 17.86
N GLN A 15 21.14 5.99 16.58
CA GLN A 15 21.72 6.75 15.47
C GLN A 15 20.89 8.01 15.13
N GLY A 16 19.90 8.35 15.97
CA GLY A 16 19.07 9.55 15.83
C GLY A 16 17.78 9.34 15.03
N LEU A 17 17.42 8.09 14.67
CA LEU A 17 16.13 7.82 14.05
C LEU A 17 14.99 8.01 15.07
N VAL A 18 14.03 8.87 14.76
CA VAL A 18 12.80 9.04 15.55
C VAL A 18 11.64 8.41 14.79
N LEU A 19 10.99 7.43 15.42
CA LEU A 19 9.85 6.74 14.84
C LEU A 19 8.53 7.27 15.39
N LEU A 20 7.70 7.85 14.52
CA LEU A 20 6.33 8.25 14.84
C LEU A 20 5.34 7.30 14.18
N LEU A 21 4.53 6.61 14.98
CA LEU A 21 3.50 5.68 14.50
C LEU A 21 2.11 6.19 14.87
N THR A 22 1.19 6.18 13.88
CA THR A 22 -0.23 6.44 14.10
C THR A 22 -1.02 5.16 13.89
N SER A 23 -1.83 4.76 14.86
CA SER A 23 -2.68 3.57 14.77
C SER A 23 -4.04 3.81 15.40
N ARG A 24 -5.07 3.13 14.88
CA ARG A 24 -6.40 3.09 15.50
C ARG A 24 -6.41 2.26 16.79
N TRP A 25 -5.52 1.28 16.88
CA TRP A 25 -5.41 0.37 18.00
C TRP A 25 -4.06 0.53 18.69
N ARG A 26 -4.05 0.42 20.02
CA ARG A 26 -2.80 0.33 20.78
C ARG A 26 -1.99 -0.86 20.25
N LEU A 27 -0.73 -0.62 19.90
CA LEU A 27 0.19 -1.68 19.52
C LEU A 27 0.49 -2.56 20.74
N PRO A 28 0.44 -3.90 20.62
CA PRO A 28 0.87 -4.80 21.68
C PRO A 28 2.30 -4.46 22.12
N ASP A 29 2.54 -4.48 23.44
CA ASP A 29 3.86 -4.28 24.06
C ASP A 29 4.54 -2.91 23.77
N TRP A 30 3.79 -1.91 23.30
CA TRP A 30 4.31 -0.55 23.13
C TRP A 30 4.46 0.18 24.48
N PRO A 31 5.58 0.90 24.72
CA PRO A 31 5.80 1.63 25.97
C PRO A 31 4.70 2.65 26.25
N GLU A 32 4.16 2.66 27.49
CA GLU A 32 3.10 3.60 27.85
C GLU A 32 3.57 5.06 27.86
N ALA A 33 4.83 5.30 28.20
CA ALA A 33 5.44 6.62 28.16
C ALA A 33 5.48 7.25 26.76
N ASP A 34 5.47 6.40 25.71
CA ASP A 34 5.53 6.82 24.31
C ASP A 34 4.15 6.78 23.64
N LEU A 35 3.09 6.47 24.40
CA LEU A 35 1.72 6.45 23.90
C LEU A 35 1.08 7.83 24.06
N TRP A 36 0.78 8.45 22.92
CA TRP A 36 0.05 9.72 22.87
C TRP A 36 -1.35 9.49 22.30
N PRO A 37 -2.36 9.23 23.14
CA PRO A 37 -3.72 9.06 22.65
C PRO A 37 -4.22 10.37 22.05
N LEU A 38 -4.72 10.31 20.82
CA LEU A 38 -5.31 11.48 20.18
C LEU A 38 -6.63 11.80 20.89
N ALA A 39 -6.68 12.91 21.63
CA ALA A 39 -7.90 13.38 22.26
C ALA A 39 -8.90 13.86 21.19
N HIS A 40 -10.18 13.89 21.56
CA HIS A 40 -11.19 14.57 20.77
C HIS A 40 -10.82 16.04 20.59
N ALA A 41 -11.12 16.61 19.41
CA ALA A 41 -10.89 18.02 19.17
C ALA A 41 -11.60 18.86 20.24
N SER A 42 -10.95 19.90 20.75
CA SER A 42 -11.62 20.84 21.65
C SER A 42 -12.80 21.49 20.92
N TYR A 43 -13.79 22.01 21.65
CA TYR A 43 -14.88 22.75 21.00
C TYR A 43 -14.37 23.92 20.15
N GLY A 44 -13.28 24.60 20.59
CA GLY A 44 -12.66 25.68 19.82
C GLY A 44 -12.06 25.21 18.51
N ASP A 45 -11.32 24.09 18.52
CA ASP A 45 -10.75 23.51 17.30
C ASP A 45 -11.86 22.98 16.38
N PHE A 46 -12.86 22.33 16.95
CA PHE A 46 -14.04 21.87 16.23
C PHE A 46 -14.77 23.03 15.53
N LEU A 47 -14.92 24.18 16.19
CA LEU A 47 -15.50 25.36 15.57
C LEU A 47 -14.68 25.83 14.36
N ARG A 48 -13.34 25.80 14.44
CA ARG A 48 -12.50 26.15 13.29
C ARG A 48 -12.74 25.19 12.12
N MET A 49 -12.81 23.89 12.39
CA MET A 49 -13.16 22.90 11.36
C MET A 49 -14.58 23.12 10.81
N ALA A 50 -15.53 23.50 11.66
CA ALA A 50 -16.91 23.78 11.28
C ALA A 50 -17.00 25.00 10.36
N LEU A 51 -16.21 26.04 10.62
CA LEU A 51 -16.12 27.22 9.74
C LEU A 51 -15.68 26.86 8.32
N GLU A 52 -14.85 25.83 8.16
CA GLU A 52 -14.35 25.39 6.85
C GLU A 52 -15.35 24.50 6.10
N HIS A 53 -16.24 23.80 6.81
CA HIS A 53 -17.06 22.74 6.23
C HIS A 53 -18.58 23.01 6.25
N LEU A 54 -19.10 23.75 7.23
CA LEU A 54 -20.53 24.02 7.36
C LEU A 54 -20.95 25.31 6.62
N PRO A 55 -22.19 25.38 6.10
CA PRO A 55 -22.68 26.60 5.47
C PRO A 55 -22.82 27.75 6.49
N PRO A 56 -22.68 29.02 6.07
CA PRO A 56 -22.79 30.19 6.97
C PRO A 56 -24.04 30.22 7.84
N ALA A 57 -25.18 29.75 7.32
CA ALA A 57 -26.43 29.66 8.08
C ALA A 57 -26.33 28.69 9.27
N ALA A 58 -25.66 27.54 9.09
CA ALA A 58 -25.46 26.55 10.15
C ALA A 58 -24.53 27.05 11.27
N LEU A 59 -23.76 28.12 11.01
CA LEU A 59 -22.81 28.70 11.96
C LEU A 59 -23.43 29.77 12.87
N GLN A 60 -24.65 30.24 12.57
CA GLN A 60 -25.31 31.31 13.34
C GLN A 60 -25.97 30.80 14.63
N GLU A 61 -26.29 29.51 14.71
CA GLU A 61 -26.97 28.90 15.85
C GLU A 61 -25.97 28.20 16.79
N ARG A 62 -25.55 28.91 17.84
CA ARG A 62 -24.54 28.42 18.79
C ARG A 62 -24.94 27.12 19.50
N GLU A 63 -26.21 26.99 19.88
CA GLU A 63 -26.72 25.77 20.53
C GLU A 63 -26.68 24.56 19.60
N ARG A 64 -27.01 24.78 18.32
CA ARG A 64 -26.97 23.75 17.29
C ARG A 64 -25.55 23.25 17.06
N LEU A 65 -24.56 24.16 16.96
CA LEU A 65 -23.14 23.78 16.85
C LEU A 65 -22.67 22.97 18.07
N GLY A 66 -23.15 23.32 19.26
CA GLY A 66 -22.93 22.53 20.47
C GLY A 66 -23.48 21.11 20.35
N ARG A 67 -24.72 20.94 19.85
CA ARG A 67 -25.30 19.61 19.59
C ARG A 67 -24.47 18.82 18.57
N VAL A 68 -24.11 19.42 17.43
CA VAL A 68 -23.29 18.76 16.41
C VAL A 68 -21.93 18.32 16.97
N TYR A 69 -21.28 19.16 17.78
CA TYR A 69 -20.04 18.81 18.47
C TYR A 69 -20.19 17.59 19.38
N HIS A 70 -21.22 17.59 20.22
CA HIS A 70 -21.48 16.50 21.16
C HIS A 70 -21.86 15.21 20.45
N THR A 71 -22.73 15.29 19.43
CA THR A 71 -23.13 14.14 18.61
C THR A 71 -21.93 13.52 17.93
N LEU A 72 -21.06 14.32 17.31
CA LEU A 72 -19.90 13.80 16.57
C LEU A 72 -18.67 13.55 17.46
N HIS A 73 -18.75 13.80 18.76
CA HIS A 73 -17.63 13.68 19.71
C HIS A 73 -16.36 14.40 19.23
N GLY A 74 -16.50 15.61 18.68
CA GLY A 74 -15.36 16.37 18.14
C GLY A 74 -14.63 15.69 16.97
N ASN A 75 -15.24 14.70 16.31
CA ASN A 75 -14.64 13.99 15.18
C ASN A 75 -14.67 14.85 13.92
N GLY A 76 -13.51 15.37 13.54
CA GLY A 76 -13.33 16.19 12.35
C GLY A 76 -13.76 15.52 11.05
N ARG A 77 -13.47 14.22 10.88
CA ARG A 77 -13.93 13.48 9.69
C ARG A 77 -15.44 13.25 9.70
N GLY A 78 -16.01 12.98 10.88
CA GLY A 78 -17.45 12.93 11.07
C GLY A 78 -18.13 14.24 10.67
N LEU A 79 -17.51 15.38 11.02
CA LEU A 79 -18.00 16.70 10.65
C LEU A 79 -17.97 16.94 9.14
N THR A 80 -16.89 16.54 8.45
CA THR A 80 -16.81 16.63 6.99
C THR A 80 -17.93 15.82 6.32
N PHE A 81 -18.17 14.58 6.75
CA PHE A 81 -19.26 13.78 6.19
C PHE A 81 -20.65 14.31 6.57
N PHE A 82 -20.82 14.78 7.80
CA PHE A 82 -22.06 15.43 8.22
C PHE A 82 -22.38 16.62 7.32
N ALA A 83 -21.41 17.52 7.11
CA ALA A 83 -21.56 18.68 6.24
C ALA A 83 -21.94 18.30 4.80
N ALA A 84 -21.29 17.27 4.24
CA ALA A 84 -21.62 16.76 2.91
C ALA A 84 -23.03 16.12 2.86
N ALA A 85 -23.43 15.41 3.92
CA ALA A 85 -24.71 14.72 4.01
C ALA A 85 -25.90 15.68 4.09
N ILE A 86 -25.76 16.81 4.82
CA ILE A 86 -26.82 17.81 4.99
C ILE A 86 -26.98 18.73 3.77
N LYS A 87 -26.04 18.73 2.83
CA LYS A 87 -26.10 19.60 1.65
C LYS A 87 -27.42 19.44 0.89
N GLY A 88 -28.15 20.55 0.72
CA GLY A 88 -29.45 20.59 0.05
C GLY A 88 -30.64 20.13 0.88
N MET A 89 -30.47 19.92 2.19
CA MET A 89 -31.59 19.78 3.13
C MET A 89 -32.13 21.14 3.53
N ASP A 90 -33.40 21.18 3.93
CA ASP A 90 -33.95 22.31 4.69
C ASP A 90 -33.66 22.16 6.20
N SER A 91 -33.95 23.20 6.97
CA SER A 91 -33.69 23.22 8.41
C SER A 91 -34.37 22.08 9.18
N GLN A 92 -35.56 21.64 8.75
CA GLN A 92 -36.30 20.57 9.44
C GLN A 92 -35.68 19.20 9.15
N GLU A 93 -35.31 18.95 7.90
CA GLU A 93 -34.60 17.74 7.49
C GLU A 93 -33.22 17.62 8.16
N GLU A 94 -32.49 18.73 8.27
CA GLU A 94 -31.20 18.76 8.95
C GLU A 94 -31.33 18.41 10.44
N GLU A 95 -32.29 18.99 11.16
CA GLU A 95 -32.51 18.68 12.57
C GLU A 95 -32.97 17.24 12.78
N ALA A 96 -33.85 16.72 11.91
CA ALA A 96 -34.26 15.31 11.97
C ALA A 96 -33.10 14.34 11.69
N PHE A 97 -32.14 14.72 10.84
CA PHE A 97 -30.93 13.93 10.62
C PHE A 97 -29.99 13.98 11.82
N LEU A 98 -29.77 15.16 12.40
CA LEU A 98 -28.95 15.34 13.59
C LEU A 98 -29.50 14.57 14.80
N ALA A 99 -30.82 14.57 15.01
CA ALA A 99 -31.46 13.82 16.08
C ALA A 99 -31.19 12.30 15.95
N ARG A 100 -31.36 11.75 14.74
CA ARG A 100 -31.05 10.33 14.49
C ARG A 100 -29.58 9.99 14.67
N LEU A 101 -28.67 10.91 14.34
CA LEU A 101 -27.23 10.72 14.60
C LEU A 101 -26.94 10.71 16.10
N ALA A 102 -27.62 11.54 16.90
CA ALA A 102 -27.41 11.62 18.34
C ALA A 102 -27.82 10.33 19.08
N GLU A 103 -28.79 9.59 18.54
CA GLU A 103 -29.24 8.31 19.09
C GLU A 103 -28.40 7.12 18.62
N ALA A 104 -27.55 7.30 17.61
CA ALA A 104 -26.72 6.25 17.04
C ALA A 104 -25.38 6.13 17.78
N GLU A 105 -24.89 4.88 17.92
CA GLU A 105 -23.53 4.63 18.40
C GLU A 105 -22.48 5.33 17.51
N ALA A 106 -21.34 5.73 18.08
CA ALA A 106 -20.33 6.54 17.39
C ALA A 106 -19.83 5.94 16.06
N ARG A 107 -19.75 4.60 15.94
CA ARG A 107 -19.39 3.92 14.68
C ARG A 107 -20.49 4.08 13.62
N THR A 108 -21.74 3.97 14.06
CA THR A 108 -22.95 4.08 13.23
C THR A 108 -23.18 5.50 12.72
N GLN A 109 -22.74 6.53 13.46
CA GLN A 109 -22.87 7.93 13.04
C GLN A 109 -22.17 8.23 11.71
N THR A 110 -20.93 7.76 11.56
CA THR A 110 -20.17 7.96 10.31
C THR A 110 -20.77 7.12 9.19
N ASP A 111 -21.20 5.90 9.49
CA ASP A 111 -21.85 5.00 8.52
C ASP A 111 -23.16 5.59 8.00
N MET A 112 -23.94 6.27 8.85
CA MET A 112 -25.17 6.98 8.47
C MET A 112 -24.89 8.16 7.53
N ALA A 113 -23.85 8.94 7.80
CA ALA A 113 -23.44 10.03 6.92
C ALA A 113 -22.97 9.52 5.55
N LEU A 114 -22.14 8.47 5.53
CA LEU A 114 -21.68 7.82 4.30
C LEU A 114 -22.85 7.24 3.49
N ALA A 115 -23.79 6.54 4.15
CA ALA A 115 -24.99 6.00 3.50
C ALA A 115 -25.81 7.10 2.81
N ARG A 116 -25.95 8.27 3.44
CA ARG A 116 -26.68 9.40 2.86
C ARG A 116 -25.97 9.98 1.63
N ILE A 117 -24.67 10.25 1.75
CA ILE A 117 -23.85 10.81 0.66
C ILE A 117 -23.87 9.86 -0.53
N ILE A 118 -23.52 8.59 -0.31
CA ILE A 118 -23.41 7.58 -1.36
C ILE A 118 -24.79 7.26 -1.94
N GLY A 119 -25.85 7.29 -1.13
CA GLY A 119 -27.23 7.12 -1.58
C GLY A 119 -27.63 8.12 -2.67
N ARG A 120 -27.18 9.38 -2.56
CA ARG A 120 -27.48 10.48 -3.51
C ARG A 120 -26.57 10.53 -4.75
N LEU A 121 -25.52 9.70 -4.80
CA LEU A 121 -24.63 9.69 -5.97
C LEU A 121 -25.36 9.15 -7.21
N PRO A 122 -25.02 9.66 -8.41
CA PRO A 122 -25.48 9.06 -9.66
C PRO A 122 -24.85 7.67 -9.83
N PRO A 123 -25.51 6.75 -10.56
CA PRO A 123 -25.03 5.37 -10.71
C PRO A 123 -23.56 5.27 -11.12
N GLU A 124 -23.13 6.09 -12.08
CA GLU A 124 -21.77 6.08 -12.62
C GLU A 124 -20.73 6.52 -11.59
N ALA A 125 -21.08 7.45 -10.69
CA ALA A 125 -20.18 7.85 -9.60
C ALA A 125 -20.08 6.75 -8.54
N LYS A 126 -21.16 6.02 -8.26
CA LYS A 126 -21.11 4.84 -7.37
C LYS A 126 -20.24 3.75 -7.98
N THR A 127 -20.39 3.51 -9.29
CA THR A 127 -19.54 2.57 -10.01
C THR A 127 -18.08 2.97 -9.92
N LEU A 128 -17.71 4.22 -10.23
CA LEU A 128 -16.32 4.67 -10.09
C LEU A 128 -15.80 4.47 -8.65
N LEU A 129 -16.59 4.89 -7.64
CA LEU A 129 -16.24 4.74 -6.23
C LEU A 129 -15.96 3.28 -5.84
N GLN A 130 -16.76 2.34 -6.33
CA GLN A 130 -16.59 0.90 -6.10
C GLN A 130 -15.36 0.31 -6.79
N ARG A 131 -14.83 0.96 -7.83
CA ARG A 131 -13.62 0.51 -8.55
C ARG A 131 -12.33 1.02 -7.93
N LEU A 132 -12.37 2.15 -7.22
CA LEU A 132 -11.20 2.76 -6.59
C LEU A 132 -10.38 1.84 -5.65
N PRO A 133 -10.95 0.85 -4.94
CA PRO A 133 -10.14 -0.08 -4.15
C PRO A 133 -9.13 -0.89 -4.97
N ALA A 134 -9.23 -0.91 -6.31
CA ALA A 134 -8.20 -1.49 -7.18
C ALA A 134 -6.86 -0.73 -7.05
N CYS A 135 -6.90 0.58 -6.79
CA CYS A 135 -5.71 1.37 -6.47
C CYS A 135 -5.44 1.35 -4.96
N GLN A 136 -4.52 0.48 -4.53
CA GLN A 136 -4.17 0.30 -3.11
C GLN A 136 -3.33 1.45 -2.54
N THR A 137 -2.74 2.28 -3.40
CA THR A 137 -1.88 3.41 -3.05
C THR A 137 -2.32 4.65 -3.82
N PRO A 138 -1.98 5.86 -3.33
CA PRO A 138 -2.22 7.10 -4.06
C PRO A 138 -1.68 7.02 -5.50
N VAL A 139 -2.52 7.41 -6.45
CA VAL A 139 -2.17 7.45 -7.87
C VAL A 139 -2.50 8.80 -8.49
N PRO A 140 -1.75 9.26 -9.51
CA PRO A 140 -2.17 10.40 -10.31
C PRO A 140 -3.55 10.19 -10.95
N VAL A 141 -4.15 11.29 -11.41
CA VAL A 141 -5.52 11.30 -11.95
C VAL A 141 -5.72 10.28 -13.08
N GLU A 142 -4.69 10.05 -13.90
CA GLU A 142 -4.69 9.12 -15.02
C GLU A 142 -4.95 7.68 -14.56
N GLY A 143 -4.44 7.30 -13.38
CA GLY A 143 -4.70 5.98 -12.79
C GLY A 143 -6.17 5.78 -12.44
N ILE A 144 -6.81 6.83 -11.91
CA ILE A 144 -8.24 6.83 -11.59
C ILE A 144 -9.08 6.80 -12.87
N ILE A 145 -8.72 7.61 -13.87
CA ILE A 145 -9.40 7.68 -15.16
C ILE A 145 -9.36 6.31 -15.85
N LYS A 146 -8.22 5.61 -15.80
CA LYS A 146 -8.07 4.24 -16.36
C LYS A 146 -9.09 3.25 -15.79
N LEU A 147 -9.47 3.38 -14.52
CA LEU A 147 -10.50 2.53 -13.90
C LEU A 147 -11.93 2.85 -14.35
N GLY A 148 -12.14 3.97 -15.06
CA GLY A 148 -13.45 4.47 -15.47
C GLY A 148 -13.54 4.83 -16.94
N LEU A 149 -12.72 4.24 -17.82
CA LEU A 149 -12.69 4.58 -19.26
C LEU A 149 -14.03 4.33 -19.98
N ASP A 150 -14.81 3.36 -19.50
CA ASP A 150 -16.16 3.05 -19.96
C ASP A 150 -17.25 3.96 -19.35
N LEU A 151 -16.89 4.77 -18.33
CA LEU A 151 -17.83 5.67 -17.67
C LEU A 151 -17.86 7.04 -18.37
N PRO A 152 -19.01 7.74 -18.38
CA PRO A 152 -19.11 9.06 -18.97
C PRO A 152 -18.34 10.09 -18.13
N ARG A 153 -17.33 10.74 -18.73
CA ARG A 153 -16.55 11.84 -18.12
C ARG A 153 -16.00 11.48 -16.73
N PRO A 154 -15.09 10.49 -16.62
CA PRO A 154 -14.56 10.01 -15.34
C PRO A 154 -13.93 11.12 -14.47
N GLU A 155 -13.37 12.17 -15.06
CA GLU A 155 -12.81 13.33 -14.34
C GLU A 155 -13.91 14.16 -13.66
N ALA A 156 -15.10 14.24 -14.24
CA ALA A 156 -16.24 14.89 -13.62
C ALA A 156 -16.81 14.06 -12.46
N LEU A 157 -16.82 12.73 -12.61
CA LEU A 157 -17.20 11.80 -11.55
C LEU A 157 -16.22 11.88 -10.37
N LEU A 158 -14.90 11.87 -10.63
CA LEU A 158 -13.87 12.05 -9.61
C LEU A 158 -14.02 13.39 -8.88
N ARG A 159 -14.19 14.51 -9.62
CA ARG A 159 -14.46 15.82 -9.01
C ARG A 159 -15.70 15.82 -8.11
N ARG A 160 -16.75 15.08 -8.50
CA ARG A 160 -17.93 14.91 -7.65
C ARG A 160 -17.62 14.13 -6.38
N LEU A 161 -16.85 13.04 -6.45
CA LEU A 161 -16.44 12.26 -5.27
C LEU A 161 -15.54 13.07 -4.32
N LEU A 162 -14.63 13.89 -4.86
CA LEU A 162 -13.80 14.82 -4.10
C LEU A 162 -14.63 15.88 -3.38
N ALA A 163 -15.64 16.44 -4.05
CA ALA A 163 -16.51 17.47 -3.50
C ALA A 163 -17.36 17.01 -2.31
N VAL A 164 -17.48 15.69 -2.10
CA VAL A 164 -18.16 15.09 -0.94
C VAL A 164 -17.19 14.29 -0.06
N SER A 165 -15.88 14.49 -0.25
CA SER A 165 -14.81 13.91 0.56
C SER A 165 -14.79 12.38 0.61
N LEU A 166 -15.37 11.71 -0.40
CA LEU A 166 -15.29 10.26 -0.57
C LEU A 166 -13.97 9.81 -1.21
N VAL A 167 -13.23 10.75 -1.80
CA VAL A 167 -11.87 10.57 -2.31
C VAL A 167 -11.00 11.64 -1.66
N GLU A 168 -9.76 11.28 -1.35
CA GLU A 168 -8.73 12.21 -0.88
C GLU A 168 -7.83 12.62 -2.05
N GLN A 169 -7.37 13.87 -2.01
CA GLN A 169 -6.36 14.40 -2.89
C GLN A 169 -5.18 14.88 -2.05
N THR A 170 -3.98 14.44 -2.39
CA THR A 170 -2.72 14.89 -1.79
C THR A 170 -1.80 15.40 -2.88
N TYR A 171 -1.00 16.43 -2.57
CA TYR A 171 0.00 16.92 -3.52
C TYR A 171 1.34 16.22 -3.26
N SER A 172 1.82 15.47 -4.24
CA SER A 172 3.13 14.84 -4.19
C SER A 172 4.19 15.84 -4.61
N HIS A 173 4.88 16.44 -3.63
CA HIS A 173 5.97 17.38 -3.90
C HIS A 173 7.11 16.75 -4.71
N ARG A 174 7.37 15.45 -4.50
CA ARG A 174 8.41 14.70 -5.22
C ARG A 174 8.12 14.59 -6.72
N TRP A 175 6.86 14.37 -7.07
CA TRP A 175 6.43 14.13 -8.45
C TRP A 175 5.71 15.33 -9.08
N GLN A 176 5.57 16.43 -8.32
CA GLN A 176 4.89 17.66 -8.72
C GLN A 176 3.48 17.41 -9.29
N THR A 177 2.76 16.46 -8.71
CA THR A 177 1.43 16.06 -9.18
C THR A 177 0.47 15.79 -8.02
N ASN A 178 -0.82 15.93 -8.30
CA ASN A 178 -1.87 15.54 -7.37
C ASN A 178 -2.09 14.03 -7.46
N GLU A 179 -2.14 13.38 -6.30
CA GLU A 179 -2.45 11.97 -6.16
C GLU A 179 -3.79 11.81 -5.46
N TYR A 180 -4.48 10.75 -5.83
CA TYR A 180 -5.84 10.47 -5.42
C TYR A 180 -5.90 9.07 -4.81
N GLN A 181 -6.63 8.95 -3.70
CA GLN A 181 -6.84 7.68 -3.03
C GLN A 181 -8.25 7.55 -2.45
N LEU A 182 -8.74 6.32 -2.38
CA LEU A 182 -9.92 6.00 -1.59
C LEU A 182 -9.52 5.96 -0.11
N PRO A 183 -10.15 6.76 0.77
CA PRO A 183 -9.85 6.71 2.19
C PRO A 183 -10.15 5.30 2.75
N PRO A 184 -9.29 4.72 3.60
CA PRO A 184 -9.51 3.38 4.15
C PRO A 184 -10.85 3.22 4.88
N LEU A 185 -11.35 4.31 5.48
CA LEU A 185 -12.66 4.35 6.13
C LEU A 185 -13.81 4.15 5.13
N VAL A 186 -13.74 4.79 3.96
CA VAL A 186 -14.76 4.66 2.91
C VAL A 186 -14.68 3.27 2.29
N ALA A 187 -13.47 2.74 2.05
CA ALA A 187 -13.26 1.38 1.58
C ALA A 187 -13.87 0.34 2.54
N ALA A 188 -13.58 0.46 3.85
CA ALA A 188 -14.11 -0.43 4.88
C ALA A 188 -15.65 -0.37 4.94
N TRP A 189 -16.23 0.82 4.81
CA TRP A 189 -17.67 0.99 4.75
C TRP A 189 -18.28 0.29 3.53
N LEU A 190 -17.71 0.47 2.33
CA LEU A 190 -18.19 -0.19 1.11
C LEU A 190 -18.25 -1.71 1.28
N TYR A 191 -17.19 -2.31 1.81
CA TYR A 191 -17.16 -3.76 2.06
C TYR A 191 -18.15 -4.20 3.14
N ALA A 192 -18.33 -3.41 4.21
CA ALA A 192 -19.33 -3.69 5.23
C ALA A 192 -20.77 -3.66 4.67
N GLN A 193 -21.02 -2.87 3.63
CA GLN A 193 -22.30 -2.83 2.90
C GLN A 193 -22.40 -3.93 1.81
N GLY A 194 -21.44 -4.85 1.73
CA GLY A 194 -21.46 -5.94 0.75
C GLY A 194 -20.98 -5.56 -0.65
N ALA A 195 -20.26 -4.45 -0.82
CA ALA A 195 -19.61 -4.16 -2.10
C ALA A 195 -18.62 -5.28 -2.44
N PRO A 196 -18.60 -5.77 -3.69
CA PRO A 196 -17.66 -6.81 -4.11
C PRO A 196 -16.23 -6.27 -4.11
N ALA A 197 -15.26 -7.19 -3.99
CA ALA A 197 -13.87 -6.86 -4.30
C ALA A 197 -13.76 -6.38 -5.77
N PRO A 198 -12.77 -5.53 -6.10
CA PRO A 198 -12.56 -5.10 -7.48
C PRO A 198 -12.42 -6.28 -8.43
N ALA A 199 -13.03 -6.17 -9.61
CA ALA A 199 -12.94 -7.20 -10.65
C ALA A 199 -11.46 -7.44 -11.06
N PRO A 200 -11.08 -8.67 -11.44
CA PRO A 200 -9.70 -8.98 -11.87
C PRO A 200 -9.16 -8.04 -12.95
N ASP A 201 -9.98 -7.64 -13.92
CA ASP A 201 -9.56 -6.72 -14.99
C ASP A 201 -9.20 -5.32 -14.47
N LEU A 202 -9.87 -4.86 -13.41
CA LEU A 202 -9.55 -3.58 -12.77
C LEU A 202 -8.26 -3.68 -11.97
N LEU A 203 -8.02 -4.81 -11.30
CA LEU A 203 -6.77 -5.06 -10.59
C LEU A 203 -5.60 -5.11 -11.58
N ARG A 204 -5.76 -5.77 -12.72
CA ARG A 204 -4.77 -5.75 -13.82
C ARG A 204 -4.54 -4.34 -14.35
N THR A 205 -5.60 -3.58 -14.61
CA THR A 205 -5.50 -2.19 -15.05
C THR A 205 -4.72 -1.32 -14.04
N ALA A 206 -4.97 -1.50 -12.75
CA ALA A 206 -4.24 -0.80 -11.69
C ALA A 206 -2.77 -1.24 -11.63
N ALA A 207 -2.49 -2.54 -11.75
CA ALA A 207 -1.13 -3.08 -11.77
C ALA A 207 -0.32 -2.57 -12.97
N ASP A 208 -0.90 -2.59 -14.16
CA ASP A 208 -0.29 -2.06 -15.38
C ASP A 208 0.06 -0.58 -15.23
N TYR A 209 -0.82 0.19 -14.60
CA TYR A 209 -0.55 1.60 -14.35
C TYR A 209 0.59 1.82 -13.35
N GLN A 210 0.64 1.05 -12.26
CA GLN A 210 1.76 1.13 -11.31
C GLN A 210 3.09 0.73 -11.95
N LEU A 211 3.06 -0.25 -12.86
CA LEU A 211 4.22 -0.68 -13.63
C LEU A 211 4.66 0.38 -14.65
N TYR A 212 3.70 1.06 -15.30
CA TYR A 212 3.97 2.23 -16.13
C TYR A 212 4.65 3.33 -15.31
N LEU A 213 4.10 3.69 -14.15
CA LEU A 213 4.69 4.69 -13.26
C LEU A 213 6.12 4.30 -12.90
N TYR A 214 6.36 3.05 -12.52
CA TYR A 214 7.72 2.56 -12.24
C TYR A 214 8.67 2.74 -13.43
N ARG A 215 8.26 2.31 -14.62
CA ARG A 215 9.14 2.28 -15.81
C ARG A 215 9.43 3.67 -16.36
N VAL A 216 8.46 4.56 -16.34
CA VAL A 216 8.50 5.83 -17.09
C VAL A 216 8.77 7.03 -16.19
N GLU A 217 8.16 7.08 -15.00
CA GLU A 217 8.11 8.31 -14.21
C GLU A 217 8.86 8.21 -12.87
N ARG A 218 8.86 7.02 -12.27
CA ARG A 218 9.17 6.79 -10.86
C ARG A 218 10.05 5.57 -10.68
N GLN A 219 11.23 5.57 -11.30
CA GLN A 219 12.22 4.47 -11.20
C GLN A 219 12.88 4.40 -9.81
N THR A 220 12.09 4.03 -8.80
CA THR A 220 12.49 3.98 -7.40
C THR A 220 12.16 2.61 -6.82
N LEU A 221 12.92 2.19 -5.80
CA LEU A 221 12.65 0.93 -5.09
C LEU A 221 11.23 0.91 -4.52
N THR A 222 10.79 2.02 -3.90
CA THR A 222 9.42 2.15 -3.36
C THR A 222 8.37 1.93 -4.44
N GLN A 223 8.50 2.54 -5.61
CA GLN A 223 7.54 2.35 -6.69
C GLN A 223 7.60 0.91 -7.26
N ALA A 224 8.78 0.29 -7.33
CA ALA A 224 8.91 -1.11 -7.74
C ALA A 224 8.14 -2.03 -6.78
N MET A 225 8.25 -1.79 -5.46
CA MET A 225 7.51 -2.54 -4.44
C MET A 225 6.00 -2.31 -4.54
N ILE A 226 5.55 -1.08 -4.83
CA ILE A 226 4.13 -0.76 -5.08
C ILE A 226 3.61 -1.51 -6.31
N ALA A 227 4.35 -1.48 -7.42
CA ALA A 227 3.98 -2.18 -8.64
C ALA A 227 3.97 -3.71 -8.44
N HIS A 228 4.94 -4.26 -7.71
CA HIS A 228 4.96 -5.67 -7.32
C HIS A 228 3.70 -6.05 -6.52
N ALA A 229 3.34 -5.28 -5.50
CA ALA A 229 2.14 -5.53 -4.70
C ALA A 229 0.86 -5.48 -5.55
N ALA A 230 0.77 -4.54 -6.50
CA ALA A 230 -0.36 -4.45 -7.42
C ALA A 230 -0.43 -5.66 -8.37
N LEU A 231 0.70 -6.13 -8.92
CA LEU A 231 0.75 -7.34 -9.75
C LEU A 231 0.30 -8.58 -8.97
N ARG A 232 0.76 -8.74 -7.72
CA ARG A 232 0.31 -9.83 -6.84
C ARG A 232 -1.20 -9.76 -6.58
N ALA A 233 -1.74 -8.56 -6.35
CA ALA A 233 -3.18 -8.37 -6.16
C ALA A 233 -3.99 -8.69 -7.43
N ALA A 234 -3.40 -8.51 -8.61
CA ALA A 234 -4.00 -8.83 -9.90
C ALA A 234 -3.82 -10.30 -10.33
N ASP A 235 -3.25 -11.16 -9.47
CA ASP A 235 -2.89 -12.55 -9.76
C ASP A 235 -1.84 -12.73 -10.88
N GLU A 236 -1.06 -11.67 -11.17
CA GLU A 236 0.00 -11.67 -12.20
C GLU A 236 1.35 -12.12 -11.59
N MET A 237 1.38 -13.34 -11.04
CA MET A 237 2.49 -13.86 -10.22
C MET A 237 3.83 -13.86 -10.96
N GLU A 238 3.87 -14.34 -12.19
CA GLU A 238 5.09 -14.43 -12.99
C GLU A 238 5.72 -13.04 -13.24
N GLN A 239 4.89 -12.04 -13.53
CA GLN A 239 5.35 -10.66 -13.72
C GLN A 239 5.82 -10.04 -12.41
N ALA A 240 5.12 -10.30 -11.31
CA ALA A 240 5.50 -9.86 -9.97
C ALA A 240 6.88 -10.43 -9.60
N ASP A 241 7.06 -11.74 -9.74
CA ASP A 241 8.30 -12.44 -9.44
C ASP A 241 9.48 -11.88 -10.26
N ARG A 242 9.29 -11.69 -11.58
CA ARG A 242 10.33 -11.07 -12.43
C ARG A 242 10.70 -9.67 -11.94
N LEU A 243 9.70 -8.82 -11.68
CA LEU A 243 9.94 -7.46 -11.19
C LEU A 243 10.68 -7.47 -9.86
N ALA A 244 10.33 -8.37 -8.94
CA ALA A 244 11.00 -8.51 -7.66
C ALA A 244 12.48 -8.88 -7.83
N LEU A 245 12.76 -9.94 -8.60
CA LEU A 245 14.13 -10.39 -8.85
C LEU A 245 14.98 -9.34 -9.60
N ASP A 246 14.37 -8.56 -10.50
CA ASP A 246 15.06 -7.53 -11.29
C ASP A 246 15.32 -6.27 -10.50
N ARG A 247 14.32 -5.79 -9.74
CA ARG A 247 14.27 -4.39 -9.30
C ARG A 247 14.18 -4.21 -7.80
N ILE A 248 14.01 -5.29 -7.04
CA ILE A 248 13.82 -5.24 -5.59
C ILE A 248 14.93 -6.01 -4.88
N VAL A 249 15.18 -7.26 -5.28
CA VAL A 249 16.13 -8.13 -4.59
C VAL A 249 17.54 -7.54 -4.56
N GLU A 250 18.06 -7.08 -5.69
CA GLU A 250 19.42 -6.52 -5.75
C GLU A 250 19.58 -5.24 -4.90
N PRO A 251 18.71 -4.21 -4.99
CA PRO A 251 18.80 -3.05 -4.12
C PRO A 251 18.77 -3.39 -2.63
N LEU A 252 17.91 -4.33 -2.21
CA LEU A 252 17.85 -4.75 -0.80
C LEU A 252 19.11 -5.52 -0.39
N SER A 253 19.64 -6.37 -1.26
CA SER A 253 20.88 -7.11 -1.04
C SER A 253 22.06 -6.15 -0.85
N ARG A 254 22.20 -5.12 -1.70
CA ARG A 254 23.23 -4.08 -1.56
C ARG A 254 23.10 -3.27 -0.26
N GLN A 255 21.91 -3.21 0.33
CA GLN A 255 21.67 -2.56 1.63
C GLN A 255 21.93 -3.50 2.83
N GLY A 256 22.35 -4.74 2.60
CA GLY A 256 22.59 -5.74 3.64
C GLY A 256 21.33 -6.38 4.21
N LEU A 257 20.17 -6.21 3.56
CA LEU A 257 18.89 -6.76 4.03
C LEU A 257 18.71 -8.25 3.64
N TYR A 258 19.73 -9.06 3.91
CA TYR A 258 19.80 -10.46 3.51
C TYR A 258 18.72 -11.32 4.18
N GLU A 259 18.53 -11.15 5.49
CA GLU A 259 17.51 -11.88 6.25
C GLU A 259 16.10 -11.54 5.73
N THR A 260 15.80 -10.26 5.49
CA THR A 260 14.52 -9.83 4.90
C THR A 260 14.28 -10.47 3.53
N LEU A 261 15.32 -10.60 2.70
CA LEU A 261 15.20 -11.26 1.41
C LEU A 261 14.91 -12.76 1.55
N LEU A 262 15.61 -13.42 2.48
CA LEU A 262 15.47 -14.85 2.74
C LEU A 262 14.13 -15.21 3.40
N GLU A 263 13.56 -14.31 4.19
CA GLU A 263 12.31 -14.55 4.91
C GLU A 263 11.06 -14.08 4.14
N GLU A 264 11.13 -12.93 3.46
CA GLU A 264 9.93 -12.26 2.95
C GLU A 264 9.80 -12.25 1.42
N TRP A 265 10.89 -12.39 0.68
CA TRP A 265 10.88 -12.21 -0.78
C TRP A 265 11.16 -13.48 -1.57
N LEU A 266 12.28 -14.15 -1.28
CA LEU A 266 12.76 -15.27 -2.09
C LEU A 266 11.99 -16.59 -1.92
N PRO A 267 11.42 -16.95 -0.74
CA PRO A 267 10.75 -18.24 -0.56
C PRO A 267 9.62 -18.50 -1.55
N ASP A 268 8.67 -17.56 -1.67
CA ASP A 268 7.53 -17.71 -2.57
C ASP A 268 7.98 -17.75 -4.04
N ILE A 269 9.00 -16.99 -4.41
CA ILE A 269 9.52 -16.93 -5.79
C ILE A 269 10.28 -18.23 -6.15
N CYS A 270 10.89 -18.90 -5.17
CA CYS A 270 11.51 -20.22 -5.39
C CYS A 270 10.48 -21.28 -5.78
N GLU A 271 9.20 -21.09 -5.47
CA GLU A 271 8.11 -21.98 -5.86
C GLU A 271 7.51 -21.63 -7.24
N SER A 272 8.10 -20.69 -7.97
CA SER A 272 7.62 -20.27 -9.29
C SER A 272 7.67 -21.43 -10.29
N LYS A 273 6.62 -21.53 -11.12
CA LYS A 273 6.50 -22.54 -12.19
C LYS A 273 7.39 -22.21 -13.39
N ASP A 274 7.73 -20.93 -13.59
CA ASP A 274 8.68 -20.50 -14.61
C ASP A 274 10.09 -20.95 -14.19
N ARG A 275 10.69 -21.83 -15.00
CA ARG A 275 12.00 -22.43 -14.69
C ARG A 275 13.14 -21.41 -14.66
N HIS A 276 13.06 -20.32 -15.44
CA HIS A 276 14.06 -19.25 -15.40
C HIS A 276 13.95 -18.44 -14.12
N ILE A 277 12.73 -18.09 -13.70
CA ILE A 277 12.48 -17.38 -12.44
C ILE A 277 12.93 -18.26 -11.26
N HIS A 278 12.50 -19.52 -11.24
CA HIS A 278 12.85 -20.49 -10.20
C HIS A 278 14.36 -20.61 -10.04
N ALA A 279 15.10 -20.89 -11.11
CA ALA A 279 16.56 -21.02 -11.04
C ALA A 279 17.24 -19.73 -10.57
N ARG A 280 16.76 -18.58 -11.04
CA ARG A 280 17.30 -17.29 -10.61
C ARG A 280 17.03 -17.01 -9.13
N ALA A 281 15.84 -17.32 -8.63
CA ALA A 281 15.49 -17.16 -7.23
C ALA A 281 16.38 -18.04 -6.35
N LEU A 282 16.53 -19.33 -6.69
CA LEU A 282 17.46 -20.23 -5.99
C LEU A 282 18.89 -19.67 -5.96
N ASN A 283 19.41 -19.20 -7.10
CA ASN A 283 20.74 -18.58 -7.13
C ASN A 283 20.83 -17.38 -6.20
N LEU A 284 19.82 -16.50 -6.19
CA LEU A 284 19.82 -15.31 -5.32
C LEU A 284 19.67 -15.67 -3.84
N THR A 285 18.94 -16.74 -3.51
CA THR A 285 18.88 -17.32 -2.15
C THR A 285 20.24 -17.85 -1.72
N GLY A 286 20.96 -18.52 -2.63
CA GLY A 286 22.34 -18.93 -2.41
C GLY A 286 23.24 -17.74 -2.11
N LEU A 287 23.12 -16.67 -2.90
CA LEU A 287 23.89 -15.44 -2.74
C LEU A 287 23.66 -14.74 -1.40
N GLN A 288 22.42 -14.68 -0.92
CA GLN A 288 22.16 -14.04 0.38
C GLN A 288 22.74 -14.88 1.54
N ASN A 289 22.69 -16.21 1.44
CA ASN A 289 23.30 -17.10 2.42
C ASN A 289 24.83 -17.02 2.40
N ASP A 290 25.42 -16.85 1.23
CA ASP A 290 26.86 -16.63 1.06
C ASP A 290 27.32 -15.35 1.78
N TYR A 291 26.59 -14.24 1.58
CA TYR A 291 26.86 -13.00 2.33
C TYR A 291 26.72 -13.13 3.85
N LEU A 292 25.87 -14.05 4.33
CA LEU A 292 25.72 -14.37 5.75
C LEU A 292 26.78 -15.38 6.26
N GLY A 293 27.67 -15.89 5.40
CA GLY A 293 28.65 -16.91 5.75
C GLY A 293 28.07 -18.33 5.86
N ASN A 294 26.80 -18.52 5.47
CA ASN A 294 26.10 -19.81 5.49
C ASN A 294 26.48 -20.66 4.27
N TYR A 295 27.77 -20.85 4.04
CA TYR A 295 28.31 -21.42 2.80
C TYR A 295 27.75 -22.80 2.44
N LYS A 296 27.41 -23.64 3.43
CA LYS A 296 26.81 -24.97 3.18
C LYS A 296 25.40 -24.85 2.57
N ILE A 297 24.60 -23.92 3.10
CA ILE A 297 23.25 -23.65 2.61
C ILE A 297 23.33 -22.99 1.22
N ALA A 298 24.26 -22.04 1.06
CA ALA A 298 24.47 -21.36 -0.22
C ALA A 298 24.78 -22.34 -1.37
N LEU A 299 25.70 -23.29 -1.14
CA LEU A 299 26.03 -24.33 -2.12
C LEU A 299 24.81 -25.18 -2.52
N GLN A 300 23.97 -25.62 -1.57
CA GLN A 300 22.76 -26.39 -1.88
C GLN A 300 21.81 -25.65 -2.81
N PHE A 301 21.65 -24.34 -2.61
CA PHE A 301 20.82 -23.50 -3.46
C PHE A 301 21.46 -23.27 -4.85
N TYR A 302 22.77 -23.04 -4.90
CA TYR A 302 23.50 -22.92 -6.16
C TYR A 302 23.45 -24.21 -6.99
N GLU A 303 23.67 -25.37 -6.39
CA GLU A 303 23.58 -26.67 -7.07
C GLU A 303 22.20 -26.92 -7.68
N ARG A 304 21.14 -26.63 -6.92
CA ARG A 304 19.76 -26.69 -7.44
C ARG A 304 19.52 -25.71 -8.58
N SER A 305 19.99 -24.47 -8.47
CA SER A 305 19.93 -23.49 -9.56
C SER A 305 20.66 -23.99 -10.80
N LEU A 306 21.89 -24.49 -10.64
CA LEU A 306 22.76 -24.96 -11.71
C LEU A 306 22.08 -26.09 -12.49
N GLN A 307 21.53 -27.07 -11.79
CA GLN A 307 20.80 -28.18 -12.41
C GLN A 307 19.66 -27.66 -13.31
N ILE A 308 18.83 -26.74 -12.80
CA ILE A 308 17.71 -26.19 -13.59
C ILE A 308 18.23 -25.42 -14.80
N ARG A 309 19.28 -24.62 -14.63
CA ARG A 309 19.87 -23.82 -15.73
C ARG A 309 20.44 -24.69 -16.84
N GLN A 310 21.06 -25.82 -16.48
CA GLN A 310 21.53 -26.82 -17.43
C GLN A 310 20.35 -27.48 -18.18
N GLU A 311 19.30 -27.87 -17.45
CA GLU A 311 18.11 -28.48 -18.03
C GLU A 311 17.39 -27.57 -19.05
N ILE A 312 17.33 -26.26 -18.79
CA ILE A 312 16.69 -25.29 -19.68
C ILE A 312 17.66 -24.64 -20.70
N GLY A 313 18.94 -25.01 -20.67
CA GLY A 313 19.96 -24.48 -21.57
C GLY A 313 20.35 -23.01 -21.34
N ASP A 314 20.14 -22.46 -20.14
CA ASP A 314 20.52 -21.08 -19.77
C ASP A 314 22.03 -21.00 -19.46
N LYS A 315 22.84 -20.90 -20.52
CA LYS A 315 24.31 -20.85 -20.42
C LYS A 315 24.83 -19.64 -19.65
N ALA A 316 24.23 -18.46 -19.85
CA ALA A 316 24.61 -17.25 -19.12
C ALA A 316 24.27 -17.35 -17.63
N GLY A 317 23.18 -18.03 -17.30
CA GLY A 317 22.85 -18.39 -15.95
C GLY A 317 23.82 -19.39 -15.32
N GLU A 318 24.12 -20.46 -16.04
CA GLU A 318 25.03 -21.53 -15.63
C GLU A 318 26.39 -20.93 -15.22
N GLY A 319 27.00 -20.11 -16.08
CA GLY A 319 28.27 -19.42 -15.76
C GLY A 319 28.18 -18.56 -14.50
N ARG A 320 27.09 -17.80 -14.32
CA ARG A 320 26.89 -17.00 -13.09
C ARG A 320 26.81 -17.88 -11.85
N THR A 321 26.09 -18.99 -11.89
CA THR A 321 25.97 -19.90 -10.74
C THR A 321 27.29 -20.60 -10.44
N LEU A 322 28.04 -21.04 -11.46
CA LEU A 322 29.35 -21.67 -11.31
C LEU A 322 30.37 -20.70 -10.70
N ASN A 323 30.39 -19.43 -11.14
CA ASN A 323 31.22 -18.39 -10.54
C ASN A 323 30.87 -18.14 -9.06
N ASN A 324 29.59 -18.19 -8.69
CA ASN A 324 29.23 -18.03 -7.28
C ASN A 324 29.66 -19.25 -6.43
N ILE A 325 29.61 -20.46 -7.00
CA ILE A 325 30.13 -21.67 -6.34
C ILE A 325 31.66 -21.55 -6.15
N SER A 326 32.40 -21.10 -7.17
CA SER A 326 33.85 -20.95 -7.07
C SER A 326 34.25 -19.97 -5.97
N GLN A 327 33.51 -18.86 -5.81
CA GLN A 327 33.74 -17.88 -4.75
C GLN A 327 33.63 -18.49 -3.34
N ILE A 328 32.72 -19.44 -3.13
CA ILE A 328 32.61 -20.15 -1.84
C ILE A 328 33.83 -21.03 -1.58
N TYR A 329 34.32 -21.76 -2.59
CA TYR A 329 35.50 -22.62 -2.41
C TYR A 329 36.78 -21.80 -2.21
N ASP A 330 36.92 -20.68 -2.91
CA ASP A 330 37.99 -19.71 -2.72
C ASP A 330 37.99 -19.15 -1.28
N ALA A 331 36.82 -18.73 -0.77
CA ALA A 331 36.66 -18.26 0.60
C ALA A 331 36.98 -19.32 1.68
N ARG A 332 36.96 -20.60 1.31
CA ARG A 332 37.34 -21.74 2.17
C ARG A 332 38.80 -22.17 2.00
N GLY A 333 39.54 -21.60 1.04
CA GLY A 333 40.93 -21.94 0.73
C GLY A 333 41.11 -23.17 -0.17
N ASP A 334 40.04 -23.68 -0.78
CA ASP A 334 40.08 -24.79 -1.75
C ASP A 334 40.22 -24.23 -3.17
N TYR A 335 41.42 -23.74 -3.47
CA TYR A 335 41.71 -23.03 -4.71
C TYR A 335 41.65 -23.95 -5.95
N GLU A 336 41.95 -25.24 -5.80
CA GLU A 336 41.86 -26.21 -6.90
C GLU A 336 40.41 -26.38 -7.35
N THR A 337 39.49 -26.59 -6.40
CA THR A 337 38.06 -26.71 -6.72
C THR A 337 37.49 -25.39 -7.20
N ALA A 338 37.89 -24.26 -6.62
CA ALA A 338 37.47 -22.94 -7.07
C ALA A 338 37.87 -22.67 -8.53
N LEU A 339 39.13 -22.96 -8.90
CA LEU A 339 39.62 -22.79 -10.27
C LEU A 339 38.83 -23.67 -11.25
N ALA A 340 38.58 -24.94 -10.90
CA ALA A 340 37.81 -25.85 -11.75
C ALA A 340 36.41 -25.29 -12.05
N TYR A 341 35.69 -24.80 -11.04
CA TYR A 341 34.38 -24.18 -11.26
C TYR A 341 34.44 -22.88 -12.08
N LEU A 342 35.48 -22.06 -11.87
CA LEU A 342 35.69 -20.83 -12.63
C LEU A 342 35.97 -21.11 -14.10
N GLU A 343 36.78 -22.12 -14.42
CA GLU A 343 37.05 -22.55 -15.79
C GLU A 343 35.79 -23.05 -16.50
N HIS A 344 34.89 -23.74 -15.79
CA HIS A 344 33.60 -24.17 -16.34
C HIS A 344 32.60 -23.02 -16.50
N SER A 345 32.85 -21.85 -15.92
CA SER A 345 31.95 -20.69 -15.98
C SER A 345 32.11 -19.81 -17.23
N LEU A 346 33.22 -19.98 -17.96
CA LEU A 346 33.60 -19.26 -19.19
C LEU A 346 33.01 -19.91 -20.44
#